data_AF-U5S186-F1
#
_entry.id   AF-U5S186-F1
#
_cell.length_a   1.000
_cell.length_b   1.000
_cell.length_c   1.000
_cell.angle_alpha   90.00
_cell.angle_beta   90.00
_cell.angle_gamma   90.00
#
_symmetry.space_group_name_H-M   'P 1'
#
loop_
_entity.id
_entity.type
_entity.pdbx_description
1 polymer ?
#
loop_
_entity_poly.entity_id
_entity_poly.type
_entity_poly.pdbx_seq_one_letter_code
_entity_poly.pdbx_strand_id
1 'polypeptide(L)'
;MIKAGLLLNGACDVAFHELDDKMSKFIFTNDFHDGKPYLWEDVEVGYETGETGTSKSPRAGKRVLPKKAMWAINYSLQMSNDSINNNFSDRRYGHGRVIQRQLQGWLSGLGYVAHGPLDYTNNFSENVAFAVLGGVSEVARWYSSISPTFGSSLGVSATIVTDLPLAPTYPIDAGIHRMCFDCMKCAEVCPGGAISRMGEPNGPIVKDPTWDALGPWNRWSGRSAFDAKHPELGKIDNKNGYKGVDEPGFMKHWWFSPCDCNLTPAINTCGSFGCGSRCVFANGTESIVHSLVKTTVAVTPIFNSFFKQMDG
;
A
#
# COMPACT_ATOMS: atom_id res chain seq x y z
N MET A 1 -1.72 7.29 23.73
CA MET A 1 -1.34 8.69 23.45
C MET A 1 -1.02 8.92 21.98
N ILE A 2 -0.06 8.18 21.38
CA ILE A 2 0.34 8.33 19.96
C ILE A 2 -0.85 8.27 18.99
N LYS A 3 -1.72 7.25 19.08
CA LYS A 3 -2.89 7.11 18.20
C LYS A 3 -3.79 8.36 18.25
N ALA A 4 -4.18 8.79 19.45
CA ALA A 4 -5.00 9.99 19.62
C ALA A 4 -4.33 11.25 19.05
N GLY A 5 -3.02 11.42 19.24
CA GLY A 5 -2.27 12.53 18.67
C GLY A 5 -2.27 12.50 17.14
N LEU A 6 -2.08 11.34 16.52
CA LEU A 6 -2.12 11.21 15.06
C LEU A 6 -3.51 11.47 14.47
N LEU A 7 -4.56 10.96 15.12
CA LEU A 7 -5.93 11.24 14.73
C LEU A 7 -6.24 12.75 14.81
N LEU A 8 -5.78 13.43 15.87
CA LEU A 8 -5.91 14.87 16.02
C LEU A 8 -5.18 15.66 14.93
N ASN A 9 -4.03 15.15 14.45
CA ASN A 9 -3.26 15.77 13.37
C ASN A 9 -3.74 15.37 11.96
N GLY A 10 -4.86 14.64 11.86
CA GLY A 10 -5.55 14.37 10.60
C GLY A 10 -5.32 12.98 10.00
N ALA A 11 -4.64 12.06 10.69
CA ALA A 11 -4.68 10.65 10.31
C ALA A 11 -6.12 10.11 10.49
N CYS A 12 -6.57 9.23 9.60
CA CYS A 12 -7.90 8.61 9.73
C CYS A 12 -7.86 7.32 10.57
N ASP A 13 -6.75 6.58 10.52
CA ASP A 13 -6.50 5.43 11.38
C ASP A 13 -5.00 5.19 11.53
N VAL A 14 -4.63 4.38 12.53
CA VAL A 14 -3.24 4.09 12.89
C VAL A 14 -3.10 2.63 13.31
N ALA A 15 -2.10 1.98 12.75
CA ALA A 15 -1.60 0.67 13.10
C ALA A 15 -0.23 0.75 13.79
N PHE A 16 -0.02 -0.13 14.75
CA PHE A 16 1.25 -0.28 15.48
C PHE A 16 1.75 -1.71 15.33
N HIS A 17 3.05 -1.83 15.05
CA HIS A 17 3.70 -3.11 14.79
C HIS A 17 5.01 -3.21 15.52
N GLU A 18 5.28 -4.37 16.11
CA GLU A 18 6.63 -4.78 16.47
C GLU A 18 7.33 -5.29 15.20
N LEU A 19 8.57 -4.87 14.98
CA LEU A 19 9.39 -5.22 13.82
C LEU A 19 10.25 -6.45 14.13
N ASP A 20 9.59 -7.60 14.18
CA ASP A 20 10.25 -8.91 14.26
C ASP A 20 10.87 -9.32 12.90
N ASP A 21 11.42 -10.54 12.83
CA ASP A 21 12.03 -11.12 11.63
C ASP A 21 11.09 -11.19 10.41
N LYS A 22 9.77 -11.11 10.63
CA LYS A 22 8.76 -11.15 9.56
C LYS A 22 8.32 -9.73 9.19
N MET A 23 7.96 -8.91 10.16
CA MET A 23 7.44 -7.55 9.96
C MET A 23 8.50 -6.61 9.41
N SER A 24 9.77 -6.79 9.77
CA SER A 24 10.89 -6.02 9.21
C SER A 24 11.04 -6.18 7.69
N LYS A 25 10.55 -7.28 7.10
CA LYS A 25 10.60 -7.53 5.63
C LYS A 25 9.69 -6.62 4.81
N PHE A 26 8.78 -5.90 5.46
CA PHE A 26 7.95 -4.87 4.85
C PHE A 26 8.61 -3.50 4.80
N ILE A 27 9.75 -3.32 5.46
CA ILE A 27 10.61 -2.16 5.19
C ILE A 27 11.39 -2.45 3.90
N PHE A 28 11.45 -1.46 3.01
CA PHE A 28 12.16 -1.64 1.75
C PHE A 28 13.67 -1.79 1.99
N THR A 29 14.32 -2.59 1.15
CA THR A 29 15.77 -2.84 1.26
C THR A 29 16.59 -1.66 0.72
N ASN A 30 16.00 -0.85 -0.15
CA ASN A 30 16.67 0.26 -0.82
C ASN A 30 15.73 1.47 -0.87
N ASP A 31 16.30 2.66 -0.80
CA ASP A 31 15.54 3.88 -0.99
C ASP A 31 15.13 4.07 -2.46
N PHE A 32 13.88 4.47 -2.67
CA PHE A 32 13.33 4.67 -4.00
C PHE A 32 14.00 5.81 -4.79
N HIS A 33 14.49 6.87 -4.13
CA HIS A 33 15.04 8.05 -4.80
C HIS A 33 16.46 7.81 -5.32
N ASP A 34 17.31 7.20 -4.50
CA ASP A 34 18.75 7.11 -4.81
C ASP A 34 19.36 5.72 -4.67
N GLY A 35 18.56 4.71 -4.32
CA GLY A 35 18.97 3.31 -4.31
C GLY A 35 19.89 2.92 -3.16
N LYS A 36 20.18 3.85 -2.24
CA LYS A 36 20.99 3.49 -1.07
C LYS A 36 20.29 2.40 -0.27
N PRO A 37 21.02 1.34 0.13
CA PRO A 37 20.45 0.28 0.94
C PRO A 37 20.12 0.78 2.35
N TYR A 38 19.02 0.29 2.90
CA TYR A 38 18.68 0.37 4.31
C TYR A 38 19.35 -0.78 5.06
N LEU A 39 20.17 -0.49 6.06
CA LEU A 39 20.87 -1.47 6.90
C LEU A 39 20.48 -1.28 8.37
N TRP A 40 20.49 -2.37 9.14
CA TRP A 40 20.20 -2.37 10.57
C TRP A 40 21.48 -2.59 11.37
N GLU A 41 21.93 -1.58 12.11
CA GLU A 41 23.17 -1.64 12.89
C GLU A 41 22.91 -1.33 14.36
N ASP A 42 23.81 -1.79 15.24
CA ASP A 42 23.79 -1.48 16.66
C ASP A 42 24.37 -0.08 16.88
N VAL A 43 23.53 0.94 16.73
CA VAL A 43 23.87 2.35 16.85
C VAL A 43 22.78 3.10 17.62
N GLU A 44 23.16 4.15 18.33
CA GLU A 44 22.21 4.95 19.11
C GLU A 44 21.23 5.76 18.24
N VAL A 45 21.71 6.26 17.09
CA VAL A 45 20.94 7.09 16.17
C VAL A 45 21.27 6.66 14.75
N GLY A 46 20.25 6.62 13.88
CA GLY A 46 20.44 6.31 12.47
C GLY A 46 21.27 7.38 11.75
N TYR A 47 22.04 6.96 10.75
CA TYR A 47 22.91 7.85 9.97
C TYR A 47 22.87 7.50 8.48
N GLU A 48 23.29 8.46 7.65
CA GLU A 48 23.42 8.30 6.20
C GLU A 48 24.87 8.55 5.79
N THR A 49 25.37 7.78 4.83
CA THR A 49 26.70 7.99 4.22
C THR A 49 26.59 8.40 2.75
N GLY A 50 27.63 9.04 2.23
CA GLY A 50 27.71 9.50 0.85
C GLY A 50 26.92 10.79 0.58
N GLU A 51 26.74 11.11 -0.69
CA GLU A 51 26.05 12.34 -1.12
C GLU A 51 24.55 12.27 -0.80
N THR A 52 24.00 13.36 -0.24
CA THR A 52 22.58 13.50 0.09
C THR A 52 21.85 14.38 -0.91
N GLY A 53 20.58 14.10 -1.19
CA GLY A 53 19.75 14.99 -2.01
C GLY A 53 18.35 14.43 -2.27
N THR A 54 17.47 15.25 -2.84
CA THR A 54 16.06 14.88 -3.08
C THR A 54 15.78 14.46 -4.53
N SER A 55 16.74 14.65 -5.44
CA SER A 55 16.61 14.18 -6.84
C SER A 55 16.55 12.66 -6.92
N LYS A 56 15.74 12.14 -7.86
CA LYS A 56 15.69 10.70 -8.19
C LYS A 56 16.88 10.33 -9.06
N SER A 57 17.98 9.96 -8.43
CA SER A 57 19.27 9.68 -9.08
C SER A 57 20.07 8.71 -8.23
N PRO A 58 20.62 7.61 -8.78
CA PRO A 58 21.44 6.66 -8.02
C PRO A 58 22.59 7.35 -7.29
N ARG A 59 22.81 7.02 -6.01
CA ARG A 59 23.93 7.52 -5.21
C ARG A 59 24.62 6.41 -4.44
N ALA A 60 25.93 6.55 -4.26
CA ALA A 60 26.69 5.68 -3.38
C ALA A 60 26.42 6.01 -1.90
N GLY A 61 26.56 5.01 -1.03
CA GLY A 61 26.37 5.14 0.41
C GLY A 61 25.34 4.15 0.94
N LYS A 62 24.90 4.37 2.18
CA LYS A 62 23.89 3.57 2.89
C LYS A 62 23.07 4.42 3.84
N ARG A 63 21.88 3.96 4.21
CA ARG A 63 21.07 4.49 5.31
C ARG A 63 21.01 3.45 6.41
N VAL A 64 21.41 3.83 7.62
CA VAL A 64 21.46 2.93 8.76
C VAL A 64 20.32 3.26 9.72
N LEU A 65 19.53 2.25 10.04
CA LEU A 65 18.49 2.27 11.07
C LEU A 65 19.04 1.61 12.35
N PRO A 66 18.80 2.18 13.54
CA PRO A 66 19.15 1.55 14.81
C PRO A 66 18.41 0.22 15.01
N LYS A 67 19.10 -0.84 15.44
CA LYS A 67 18.47 -2.11 15.82
C LYS A 67 17.46 -1.97 16.95
N LYS A 68 17.60 -0.97 17.82
CA LYS A 68 16.62 -0.66 18.87
C LYS A 68 15.28 -0.12 18.34
N ALA A 69 15.23 0.33 17.08
CA ALA A 69 14.03 0.89 16.47
C ALA A 69 13.09 -0.23 16.01
N MET A 70 12.56 -0.98 16.98
CA MET A 70 11.79 -2.21 16.77
C MET A 70 10.28 -1.98 16.62
N TRP A 71 9.84 -0.73 16.47
CA TRP A 71 8.42 -0.39 16.40
C TRP A 71 8.11 0.38 15.13
N ALA A 72 7.05 0.01 14.43
CA ALA A 72 6.51 0.73 13.29
C ALA A 72 5.15 1.34 13.61
N ILE A 73 5.02 2.64 13.35
CA ILE A 73 3.79 3.41 13.39
C ILE A 73 3.36 3.63 11.95
N ASN A 74 2.32 2.94 11.51
CA ASN A 74 1.72 3.11 10.20
C ASN A 74 0.42 3.89 10.35
N TYR A 75 0.28 5.03 9.68
CA TYR A 75 -0.93 5.85 9.76
C TYR A 75 -1.49 6.10 8.37
N SER A 76 -2.81 6.04 8.24
CA SER A 76 -3.53 6.19 6.97
C SER A 76 -4.26 7.53 6.87
N LEU A 77 -4.59 7.93 5.65
CA LEU A 77 -5.30 9.17 5.35
C LEU A 77 -6.51 8.92 4.46
N GLN A 78 -7.64 9.50 4.81
CA GLN A 78 -8.85 9.34 4.01
C GLN A 78 -8.79 10.22 2.74
N MET A 79 -9.14 9.63 1.60
CA MET A 79 -9.50 10.35 0.37
C MET A 79 -10.95 10.81 0.46
N SER A 80 -11.28 11.96 -0.13
CA SER A 80 -12.69 12.30 -0.33
C SER A 80 -13.31 11.36 -1.37
N ASN A 81 -14.52 10.88 -1.08
CA ASN A 81 -15.29 10.03 -1.99
C ASN A 81 -15.58 10.77 -3.31
N ASP A 82 -15.94 12.05 -3.22
CA ASP A 82 -16.20 12.91 -4.39
C ASP A 82 -14.94 13.17 -5.23
N SER A 83 -13.78 13.06 -4.60
CA SER A 83 -12.51 13.40 -5.22
C SER A 83 -11.60 12.21 -5.49
N ILE A 84 -12.08 10.98 -5.25
CA ILE A 84 -11.23 9.78 -5.23
C ILE A 84 -10.55 9.52 -6.59
N ASN A 85 -11.14 10.01 -7.69
CA ASN A 85 -10.64 9.87 -9.06
C ASN A 85 -9.99 11.13 -9.65
N ASN A 86 -9.79 12.19 -8.87
CA ASN A 86 -9.23 13.44 -9.38
C ASN A 86 -8.01 13.91 -8.58
N ASN A 87 -7.40 15.00 -9.05
CA ASN A 87 -6.16 15.55 -8.48
C ASN A 87 -6.31 16.01 -7.01
N PHE A 88 -7.53 16.25 -6.51
CA PHE A 88 -7.69 16.59 -5.09
C PHE A 88 -7.38 15.40 -4.17
N SER A 89 -7.46 14.16 -4.69
CA SER A 89 -7.01 12.98 -3.95
C SER A 89 -5.52 13.05 -3.59
N ASP A 90 -4.69 13.81 -4.33
CA ASP A 90 -3.25 13.96 -4.05
C ASP A 90 -2.95 14.84 -2.82
N ARG A 91 -3.92 15.63 -2.33
CA ARG A 91 -3.72 16.47 -1.13
C ARG A 91 -3.31 15.65 0.09
N ARG A 92 -3.72 14.37 0.14
CA ARG A 92 -3.31 13.42 1.19
C ARG A 92 -1.79 13.27 1.30
N TYR A 93 -1.04 13.33 0.19
CA TYR A 93 0.42 13.25 0.24
C TYR A 93 1.04 14.50 0.86
N GLY A 94 0.44 15.68 0.64
CA GLY A 94 0.83 16.90 1.32
C GLY A 94 0.56 16.83 2.83
N HIS A 95 -0.63 16.38 3.21
CA HIS A 95 -1.02 16.21 4.62
C HIS A 95 -0.17 15.16 5.33
N GLY A 96 0.11 14.02 4.68
CA GLY A 96 0.96 12.97 5.23
C GLY A 96 2.37 13.47 5.56
N ARG A 97 2.96 14.33 4.72
CA ARG A 97 4.25 14.96 5.04
C ARG A 97 4.20 15.81 6.29
N VAL A 98 3.12 16.57 6.49
CA VAL A 98 2.93 17.40 7.69
C VAL A 98 2.85 16.50 8.94
N ILE A 99 2.00 15.48 8.91
CA ILE A 99 1.84 14.52 10.00
C ILE A 99 3.17 13.81 10.30
N GLN A 100 3.90 13.40 9.27
CA GLN A 100 5.20 12.76 9.43
C GLN A 100 6.17 13.64 10.22
N ARG A 101 6.30 14.92 9.84
CA ARG A 101 7.23 15.85 10.50
C ARG A 101 6.79 16.15 11.94
N GLN A 102 5.49 16.29 12.17
CA GLN A 102 4.94 16.47 13.53
C GLN A 102 5.19 15.24 14.41
N LEU A 103 4.95 14.03 13.88
CA LEU A 103 5.21 12.78 14.61
C LEU A 103 6.70 12.61 14.91
N GLN A 104 7.57 12.87 13.94
CA GLN A 104 9.03 12.83 14.14
C GLN A 104 9.47 13.82 15.24
N GLY A 105 9.01 15.07 15.17
CA GLY A 105 9.31 16.08 16.18
C GLY A 105 8.79 15.70 17.57
N TRP A 106 7.59 15.10 17.65
CA TRP A 106 7.02 14.64 18.90
C TRP A 106 7.83 13.49 19.52
N LEU A 107 8.12 12.45 18.74
CA LEU A 107 8.89 11.29 19.20
C LEU A 107 10.31 11.70 19.62
N SER A 108 10.98 12.52 18.82
CA SER A 108 12.31 13.04 19.16
C SER A 108 12.28 13.93 20.41
N GLY A 109 11.23 14.74 20.61
CA GLY A 109 11.04 15.52 21.84
C GLY A 109 10.81 14.66 23.09
N LEU A 110 10.31 13.42 22.92
CA LEU A 110 10.20 12.42 23.97
C LEU A 110 11.48 11.58 24.16
N GLY A 111 12.53 11.80 23.35
CA GLY A 111 13.79 11.07 23.41
C GLY A 111 13.84 9.78 22.60
N TYR A 112 12.85 9.53 21.73
CA TYR A 112 12.80 8.36 20.86
C TYR A 112 13.29 8.67 19.44
N VAL A 113 13.89 7.68 18.79
CA VAL A 113 14.26 7.78 17.38
C VAL A 113 13.00 7.75 16.52
N ALA A 114 13.01 8.42 15.37
CA ALA A 114 11.84 8.51 14.49
C ALA A 114 12.26 8.56 13.02
N HIS A 115 12.55 7.38 12.46
CA HIS A 115 13.00 7.23 11.09
C HIS A 115 11.82 6.99 10.16
N GLY A 116 11.83 7.63 8.99
CA GLY A 116 10.76 7.51 8.01
C GLY A 116 11.22 7.97 6.64
N PRO A 117 10.32 8.01 5.66
CA PRO A 117 10.68 8.39 4.31
C PRO A 117 11.23 9.82 4.24
N LEU A 118 12.20 10.06 3.34
CA LEU A 118 12.88 11.35 3.22
C LEU A 118 11.96 12.50 2.76
N ASP A 119 11.16 12.24 1.72
CA ASP A 119 10.30 13.24 1.06
C ASP A 119 8.90 12.67 0.77
N TYR A 120 8.81 11.45 0.24
CA TYR A 120 7.55 10.89 -0.19
C TYR A 120 7.04 9.82 0.79
N THR A 121 5.85 10.03 1.36
CA THR A 121 5.27 9.19 2.42
C THR A 121 5.10 7.71 2.07
N ASN A 122 5.16 7.36 0.78
CA ASN A 122 4.91 6.00 0.29
C ASN A 122 6.17 5.19 -0.10
N ASN A 123 7.37 5.67 0.23
CA ASN A 123 8.62 5.14 -0.36
C ASN A 123 9.55 4.40 0.63
N PHE A 124 9.08 4.10 1.84
CA PHE A 124 9.90 3.50 2.90
C PHE A 124 9.49 2.06 3.23
N SER A 125 8.23 1.69 2.97
CA SER A 125 7.66 0.42 3.40
C SER A 125 6.48 -0.01 2.55
N GLU A 126 6.14 -1.30 2.61
CA GLU A 126 4.89 -1.85 2.08
C GLU A 126 3.70 -1.46 2.98
N ASN A 127 3.11 -0.33 2.64
CA ASN A 127 2.10 0.35 3.44
C ASN A 127 0.76 -0.39 3.49
N VAL A 128 0.38 -1.11 2.43
CA VAL A 128 -0.87 -1.89 2.42
C VAL A 128 -0.76 -3.05 3.40
N ALA A 129 0.39 -3.73 3.43
CA ALA A 129 0.61 -4.82 4.37
C ALA A 129 0.57 -4.36 5.83
N PHE A 130 1.21 -3.24 6.16
CA PHE A 130 1.15 -2.69 7.52
C PHE A 130 -0.28 -2.28 7.92
N ALA A 131 -1.06 -1.70 7.01
CA ALA A 131 -2.47 -1.38 7.28
C ALA A 131 -3.32 -2.64 7.51
N VAL A 132 -3.10 -3.68 6.71
CA VAL A 132 -3.83 -4.96 6.81
C VAL A 132 -3.48 -5.71 8.09
N LEU A 133 -2.18 -5.90 8.34
CA LEU A 133 -1.72 -6.63 9.51
C LEU A 133 -2.01 -5.89 10.82
N GLY A 134 -2.21 -4.57 10.74
CA GLY A 134 -2.56 -3.74 11.89
C GLY A 134 -4.05 -3.50 12.05
N GLY A 135 -4.89 -4.17 11.26
CA GLY A 135 -6.34 -4.13 11.41
C GLY A 135 -7.03 -2.86 10.93
N VAL A 136 -6.36 -2.02 10.15
CA VAL A 136 -6.94 -0.80 9.55
C VAL A 136 -7.80 -1.15 8.32
N SER A 137 -7.47 -2.25 7.65
CA SER A 137 -8.07 -2.65 6.38
C SER A 137 -7.93 -4.13 6.07
N GLU A 138 -8.61 -4.60 5.03
CA GLU A 138 -8.33 -5.88 4.36
C GLU A 138 -7.83 -5.64 2.93
N VAL A 139 -7.11 -6.62 2.37
CA VAL A 139 -6.63 -6.58 0.98
C VAL A 139 -7.80 -6.64 0.00
N ALA A 140 -7.83 -5.67 -0.90
CA ALA A 140 -8.78 -5.58 -2.00
C ALA A 140 -8.31 -6.33 -3.25
N ARG A 141 -9.24 -6.64 -4.16
CA ARG A 141 -8.95 -7.31 -5.44
C ARG A 141 -7.92 -6.58 -6.32
N TRP A 142 -7.82 -5.26 -6.23
CA TRP A 142 -6.84 -4.47 -7.01
C TRP A 142 -5.52 -4.23 -6.27
N TYR A 143 -5.14 -5.14 -5.35
CA TYR A 143 -3.89 -5.08 -4.58
C TYR A 143 -3.72 -3.76 -3.79
N SER A 144 -4.81 -3.33 -3.17
CA SER A 144 -4.83 -2.16 -2.28
C SER A 144 -5.60 -2.50 -1.01
N SER A 145 -5.95 -1.51 -0.20
CA SER A 145 -6.69 -1.69 1.04
C SER A 145 -8.12 -1.17 0.93
N ILE A 146 -9.06 -1.88 1.56
CA ILE A 146 -10.41 -1.36 1.87
C ILE A 146 -10.54 -1.37 3.39
N SER A 147 -10.89 -0.22 3.95
CA SER A 147 -11.18 -0.09 5.38
C SER A 147 -12.63 -0.47 5.66
N PRO A 148 -12.93 -1.21 6.74
CA PRO A 148 -14.31 -1.36 7.19
C PRO A 148 -14.92 -0.03 7.62
N THR A 149 -14.13 0.99 7.94
CA THR A 149 -14.64 2.31 8.35
C THR A 149 -14.78 3.23 7.14
N PHE A 150 -13.69 3.36 6.38
CA PHE A 150 -13.54 4.36 5.31
C PHE A 150 -13.74 3.81 3.90
N GLY A 151 -14.01 2.52 3.76
CA GLY A 151 -14.22 1.89 2.47
C GLY A 151 -12.97 1.88 1.59
N SER A 152 -13.16 1.95 0.26
CA SER A 152 -12.05 2.03 -0.71
C SER A 152 -11.39 3.43 -0.75
N SER A 153 -11.93 4.39 -0.02
CA SER A 153 -11.38 5.74 0.12
C SER A 153 -10.27 5.85 1.17
N LEU A 154 -9.76 4.71 1.66
CA LEU A 154 -8.55 4.69 2.47
C LEU A 154 -7.34 4.98 1.56
N GLY A 155 -6.75 6.16 1.73
CA GLY A 155 -5.54 6.59 1.03
C GLY A 155 -4.29 6.49 1.91
N VAL A 156 -3.14 6.40 1.24
CA VAL A 156 -1.75 6.59 1.72
C VAL A 156 -1.55 6.28 3.20
N SER A 157 -0.92 5.14 3.45
CA SER A 157 -0.23 4.95 4.71
C SER A 157 1.19 5.47 4.63
N ALA A 158 1.72 6.02 5.72
CA ALA A 158 3.16 6.23 5.87
C ALA A 158 3.61 5.52 7.14
N THR A 159 4.86 5.06 7.14
CA THR A 159 5.44 4.35 8.27
C THR A 159 6.58 5.16 8.87
N ILE A 160 6.54 5.32 10.20
CA ILE A 160 7.67 5.75 11.01
C ILE A 160 8.16 4.57 11.84
N VAL A 161 9.46 4.36 11.85
CA VAL A 161 10.15 3.37 12.68
C VAL A 161 10.79 4.07 13.88
N THR A 162 10.58 3.51 15.06
CA THR A 162 10.90 4.11 16.35
C THR A 162 11.32 3.06 17.37
N ASP A 163 12.00 3.48 18.43
CA ASP A 163 12.30 2.67 19.61
C ASP A 163 11.30 2.90 20.76
N LEU A 164 10.27 3.73 20.55
CA LEU A 164 9.14 3.87 21.48
C LEU A 164 8.35 2.56 21.55
N PRO A 165 8.21 1.92 22.73
CA PRO A 165 7.34 0.76 22.88
C PRO A 165 5.87 1.11 22.65
N LEU A 166 5.20 0.34 21.80
CA LEU A 166 3.80 0.54 21.44
C LEU A 166 2.99 -0.72 21.77
N ALA A 167 1.68 -0.57 21.97
CA ALA A 167 0.80 -1.72 22.02
C ALA A 167 0.48 -2.14 20.56
N PRO A 168 0.85 -3.36 20.11
CA PRO A 168 0.56 -3.80 18.76
C PRO A 168 -0.93 -3.75 18.44
N THR A 169 -1.24 -3.46 17.19
CA THR A 169 -2.56 -3.66 16.60
C THR A 169 -2.58 -4.97 15.81
N TYR A 170 -3.75 -5.56 15.61
CA TYR A 170 -3.87 -6.90 15.04
C TYR A 170 -4.78 -6.93 13.81
N PRO A 171 -4.61 -7.90 12.91
CA PRO A 171 -5.44 -8.03 11.72
C PRO A 171 -6.92 -8.21 12.07
N ILE A 172 -7.79 -7.80 11.15
CA ILE A 172 -9.24 -7.94 11.26
C ILE A 172 -9.79 -8.84 10.14
N ASP A 173 -10.99 -9.37 10.34
CA ASP A 173 -11.82 -9.96 9.29
C ASP A 173 -13.17 -9.23 9.27
N ALA A 174 -13.36 -8.34 8.30
CA ALA A 174 -14.61 -7.64 8.04
C ALA A 174 -15.37 -8.25 6.84
N GLY A 175 -14.91 -9.39 6.33
CA GLY A 175 -15.45 -10.08 5.16
C GLY A 175 -15.18 -9.40 3.82
N ILE A 176 -14.36 -8.35 3.77
CA ILE A 176 -14.05 -7.62 2.54
C ILE A 176 -13.37 -8.56 1.54
N HIS A 177 -12.48 -9.43 1.99
CA HIS A 177 -11.84 -10.41 1.11
C HIS A 177 -12.86 -11.37 0.48
N ARG A 178 -13.88 -11.81 1.25
CA ARG A 178 -15.00 -12.64 0.74
C ARG A 178 -15.83 -11.87 -0.29
N MET A 179 -16.16 -10.62 0.00
CA MET A 179 -16.87 -9.76 -0.98
C MET A 179 -16.04 -9.55 -2.25
N CYS A 180 -14.74 -9.31 -2.13
CA CYS A 180 -13.85 -9.17 -3.27
C CYS A 180 -13.80 -10.44 -4.13
N PHE A 181 -13.83 -11.62 -3.49
CA PHE A 181 -13.85 -12.92 -4.18
C PHE A 181 -15.04 -13.02 -5.13
N ASP A 182 -16.25 -12.66 -4.70
CA ASP A 182 -17.47 -12.79 -5.51
C ASP A 182 -17.79 -11.57 -6.39
N CYS A 183 -17.49 -10.36 -5.92
CA CYS A 183 -17.91 -9.13 -6.58
C CYS A 183 -17.24 -8.94 -7.95
N MET A 184 -15.91 -8.95 -8.00
CA MET A 184 -15.11 -8.77 -9.23
C MET A 184 -15.39 -7.49 -10.06
N LYS A 185 -16.29 -6.59 -9.63
CA LYS A 185 -16.71 -5.38 -10.37
C LYS A 185 -15.53 -4.56 -10.89
N CYS A 186 -14.53 -4.32 -10.04
CA CYS A 186 -13.34 -3.56 -10.41
C CYS A 186 -12.53 -4.20 -11.57
N ALA A 187 -12.53 -5.54 -11.69
CA ALA A 187 -11.82 -6.26 -12.76
C ALA A 187 -12.62 -6.30 -14.07
N GLU A 188 -13.95 -6.30 -13.98
CA GLU A 188 -14.86 -6.24 -15.12
C GLU A 188 -14.83 -4.88 -15.81
N VAL A 189 -14.82 -3.80 -15.02
CA VAL A 189 -14.88 -2.43 -15.53
C VAL A 189 -13.51 -1.81 -15.80
N CYS A 190 -12.42 -2.53 -15.53
CA CYS A 190 -11.06 -2.01 -15.70
C CYS A 190 -10.74 -1.80 -17.20
N PRO A 191 -10.59 -0.56 -17.69
CA PRO A 191 -10.35 -0.34 -19.11
C PRO A 191 -8.99 -0.85 -19.58
N GLY A 192 -8.02 -0.95 -18.66
CA GLY A 192 -6.69 -1.48 -18.94
C GLY A 192 -6.58 -3.00 -18.77
N GLY A 193 -7.61 -3.70 -18.28
CA GLY A 193 -7.49 -5.14 -18.00
C GLY A 193 -6.46 -5.48 -16.90
N ALA A 194 -6.10 -4.51 -16.07
CA ALA A 194 -4.97 -4.59 -15.15
C ALA A 194 -5.22 -5.48 -13.91
N ILE A 195 -6.48 -5.83 -13.62
CA ILE A 195 -6.87 -6.45 -12.35
C ILE A 195 -7.31 -7.89 -12.58
N SER A 196 -6.68 -8.84 -11.88
CA SER A 196 -7.04 -10.26 -11.86
C SER A 196 -7.01 -10.93 -13.24
N ARG A 197 -6.10 -10.57 -14.15
CA ARG A 197 -5.99 -11.20 -15.48
C ARG A 197 -4.62 -11.83 -15.79
N MET A 198 -3.76 -12.01 -14.80
CA MET A 198 -2.46 -12.70 -14.92
C MET A 198 -1.62 -12.24 -16.12
N GLY A 199 -1.55 -10.93 -16.35
CA GLY A 199 -0.75 -10.35 -17.44
C GLY A 199 -1.38 -10.44 -18.84
N GLU A 200 -2.64 -10.89 -18.95
CA GLU A 200 -3.41 -10.88 -20.19
C GLU A 200 -4.55 -9.86 -20.11
N PRO A 201 -4.36 -8.58 -20.51
CA PRO A 201 -5.37 -7.53 -20.37
C PRO A 201 -6.76 -7.88 -20.93
N ASN A 202 -6.80 -8.66 -22.02
CA ASN A 202 -8.04 -9.12 -22.67
C ASN A 202 -8.43 -10.56 -22.27
N GLY A 203 -7.64 -11.23 -21.43
CA GLY A 203 -7.85 -12.59 -20.96
C GLY A 203 -8.94 -12.68 -19.88
N PRO A 204 -9.35 -13.89 -19.45
CA PRO A 204 -10.40 -14.06 -18.45
C PRO A 204 -10.01 -13.48 -17.08
N ILE A 205 -11.01 -13.07 -16.30
CA ILE A 205 -10.80 -12.68 -14.90
C ILE A 205 -10.57 -13.95 -14.08
N VAL A 206 -9.41 -14.02 -13.43
CA VAL A 206 -9.02 -15.07 -12.49
C VAL A 206 -9.62 -14.76 -11.12
N LYS A 207 -10.51 -15.63 -10.66
CA LYS A 207 -11.25 -15.42 -9.41
C LYS A 207 -10.36 -15.57 -8.18
N ASP A 208 -9.49 -16.57 -8.17
CA ASP A 208 -8.63 -16.92 -7.04
C ASP A 208 -7.42 -15.99 -6.90
N PRO A 209 -7.02 -15.63 -5.67
CA PRO A 209 -5.75 -14.96 -5.44
C PRO A 209 -4.60 -15.96 -5.65
N THR A 210 -3.41 -15.44 -5.93
CA THR A 210 -2.23 -16.19 -6.32
C THR A 210 -1.03 -15.82 -5.43
N TRP A 211 -0.11 -16.78 -5.25
CA TRP A 211 1.22 -16.52 -4.71
C TRP A 211 2.20 -16.13 -5.83
N ASP A 212 1.91 -16.59 -7.04
CA ASP A 212 2.65 -16.26 -8.24
C ASP A 212 2.16 -14.92 -8.74
N ALA A 213 2.95 -13.90 -8.52
CA ALA A 213 2.84 -12.67 -9.28
C ALA A 213 3.60 -12.84 -10.60
N LEU A 214 3.21 -12.15 -11.65
CA LEU A 214 3.97 -12.00 -12.89
C LEU A 214 4.67 -10.62 -12.91
N GLY A 215 5.47 -10.33 -13.94
CA GLY A 215 5.98 -8.99 -14.17
C GLY A 215 7.07 -8.48 -13.20
N PRO A 216 7.61 -7.28 -13.48
CA PRO A 216 8.73 -6.74 -12.72
C PRO A 216 8.35 -6.03 -11.41
N TRP A 217 7.06 -5.94 -11.10
CA TRP A 217 6.53 -5.04 -10.07
C TRP A 217 6.24 -5.71 -8.74
N ASN A 218 6.23 -7.03 -8.71
CA ASN A 218 5.89 -7.83 -7.55
C ASN A 218 7.08 -8.71 -7.14
N ARG A 219 7.13 -9.11 -5.88
CA ARG A 219 8.07 -10.16 -5.43
C ARG A 219 7.58 -11.51 -5.93
N TRP A 220 8.43 -12.22 -6.68
CA TRP A 220 8.18 -13.60 -7.08
C TRP A 220 9.46 -14.27 -7.57
N SER A 221 9.50 -15.61 -7.43
CA SER A 221 10.67 -16.42 -7.76
C SER A 221 10.88 -16.66 -9.25
N GLY A 222 9.95 -16.20 -10.09
CA GLY A 222 10.01 -16.35 -11.55
C GLY A 222 10.46 -15.11 -12.30
N ARG A 223 10.95 -14.07 -11.60
CA ARG A 223 11.30 -12.78 -12.18
C ARG A 223 12.36 -12.91 -13.28
N SER A 224 13.44 -13.62 -13.03
CA SER A 224 14.52 -13.80 -14.02
C SER A 224 14.02 -14.53 -15.27
N ALA A 225 13.17 -15.55 -15.10
CA ALA A 225 12.59 -16.31 -16.20
C ALA A 225 11.59 -15.48 -17.03
N PHE A 226 10.86 -14.59 -16.36
CA PHE A 226 9.97 -13.63 -17.01
C PHE A 226 10.74 -12.58 -17.79
N ASP A 227 11.73 -11.93 -17.17
CA ASP A 227 12.55 -10.91 -17.83
C ASP A 227 13.27 -11.47 -19.08
N ALA A 228 13.70 -12.74 -19.03
CA ALA A 228 14.28 -13.43 -20.18
C ALA A 228 13.29 -13.64 -21.34
N LYS A 229 12.00 -13.85 -21.03
CA LYS A 229 10.93 -13.98 -22.03
C LYS A 229 10.38 -12.63 -22.51
N HIS A 230 10.57 -11.59 -21.71
CA HIS A 230 10.04 -10.23 -21.94
C HIS A 230 11.14 -9.16 -21.94
N PRO A 231 12.15 -9.25 -22.83
CA PRO A 231 13.25 -8.28 -22.89
C PRO A 231 12.78 -6.84 -23.19
N GLU A 232 11.59 -6.67 -23.76
CA GLU A 232 10.92 -5.39 -23.98
C GLU A 232 10.47 -4.71 -22.69
N LEU A 233 10.10 -5.48 -21.66
CA LEU A 233 9.64 -4.96 -20.36
C LEU A 233 10.81 -4.56 -19.46
N GLY A 234 12.00 -5.14 -19.67
CA GLY A 234 13.26 -4.72 -19.05
C GLY A 234 13.73 -3.31 -19.43
N LYS A 235 12.98 -2.58 -20.26
CA LYS A 235 13.18 -1.15 -20.58
C LYS A 235 12.31 -0.18 -19.75
N ILE A 236 11.34 -0.70 -19.00
CA ILE A 236 10.41 0.09 -18.17
C ILE A 236 11.00 0.37 -16.76
N ASP A 237 12.01 -0.39 -16.33
CA ASP A 237 12.65 -0.36 -14.99
C ASP A 237 13.87 0.60 -14.89
N ASN A 238 14.14 1.39 -15.95
CA ASN A 238 15.52 1.81 -16.23
C ASN A 238 15.87 3.21 -15.75
N LYS A 239 14.96 3.97 -15.12
CA LYS A 239 15.35 5.29 -14.61
C LYS A 239 16.42 5.20 -13.52
N ASN A 240 16.48 4.09 -12.79
CA ASN A 240 17.38 3.88 -11.66
C ASN A 240 18.33 2.68 -11.83
N GLY A 241 18.24 1.92 -12.92
CA GLY A 241 19.17 0.81 -13.21
C GLY A 241 19.07 -0.39 -12.27
N TYR A 242 17.92 -0.60 -11.63
CA TYR A 242 17.73 -1.76 -10.75
C TYR A 242 17.59 -3.05 -11.57
N LYS A 243 18.19 -4.12 -11.07
CA LYS A 243 17.97 -5.47 -11.58
C LYS A 243 16.86 -6.11 -10.77
N GLY A 244 15.88 -6.72 -11.45
CA GLY A 244 14.94 -7.62 -10.81
C GLY A 244 15.68 -8.71 -10.06
N VAL A 245 15.23 -9.01 -8.85
CA VAL A 245 15.73 -10.12 -8.04
C VAL A 245 14.63 -11.16 -7.91
N ASP A 246 15.01 -12.44 -8.00
CA ASP A 246 14.09 -13.54 -7.69
C ASP A 246 13.90 -13.58 -6.18
N GLU A 247 12.71 -13.20 -5.72
CA GLU A 247 12.35 -13.19 -4.31
C GLU A 247 11.08 -14.03 -4.12
N PRO A 248 11.03 -14.94 -3.14
CA PRO A 248 9.82 -15.72 -2.91
C PRO A 248 8.63 -14.79 -2.65
N GLY A 249 7.49 -15.11 -3.26
CA GLY A 249 6.24 -14.39 -3.04
C GLY A 249 5.95 -14.32 -1.54
N PHE A 250 5.74 -13.11 -1.04
CA PHE A 250 5.62 -12.87 0.40
C PHE A 250 4.17 -12.89 0.88
N MET A 251 3.20 -12.60 0.01
CA MET A 251 1.77 -12.59 0.33
C MET A 251 0.94 -13.12 -0.83
N LYS A 252 -0.17 -13.80 -0.51
CA LYS A 252 -1.16 -14.23 -1.50
C LYS A 252 -2.09 -13.06 -1.81
N HIS A 253 -2.22 -12.69 -3.07
CA HIS A 253 -3.07 -11.58 -3.47
C HIS A 253 -3.62 -11.75 -4.89
N TRP A 254 -4.60 -10.92 -5.26
CA TRP A 254 -5.05 -10.85 -6.64
C TRP A 254 -4.06 -10.06 -7.50
N TRP A 255 -3.81 -10.57 -8.70
CA TRP A 255 -2.92 -9.95 -9.66
C TRP A 255 -3.33 -8.51 -9.97
N PHE A 256 -2.35 -7.60 -9.95
CA PHE A 256 -2.50 -6.22 -10.42
C PHE A 256 -1.28 -5.84 -11.27
N SER A 257 -1.53 -5.23 -12.43
CA SER A 257 -0.49 -4.77 -13.35
C SER A 257 -0.45 -3.24 -13.42
N PRO A 258 0.56 -2.60 -12.80
CA PRO A 258 0.75 -1.15 -12.91
C PRO A 258 0.96 -0.67 -14.34
N CYS A 259 1.61 -1.47 -15.20
CA CYS A 259 1.80 -1.13 -16.62
C CYS A 259 0.46 -0.98 -17.32
N ASP A 260 -0.39 -1.99 -17.21
CA ASP A 260 -1.69 -2.03 -17.88
C ASP A 260 -2.64 -0.95 -17.32
N CYS A 261 -2.47 -0.60 -16.04
CA CYS A 261 -3.16 0.54 -15.43
C CYS A 261 -2.69 1.90 -16.00
N ASN A 262 -1.39 2.05 -16.24
CA ASN A 262 -0.77 3.30 -16.69
C ASN A 262 -0.76 3.48 -18.22
N LEU A 263 -1.35 2.56 -18.98
CA LEU A 263 -1.56 2.76 -20.41
C LEU A 263 -2.48 3.96 -20.63
N THR A 264 -2.08 4.86 -21.55
CA THR A 264 -2.79 6.12 -21.85
C THR A 264 -4.31 5.97 -22.03
N PRO A 265 -4.83 4.93 -22.71
CA PRO A 265 -6.28 4.73 -22.82
C PRO A 265 -6.95 4.42 -21.48
N ALA A 266 -6.28 3.71 -20.56
CA ALA A 266 -6.84 3.33 -19.28
C ALA A 266 -6.91 4.54 -18.33
N ILE A 267 -5.79 5.24 -18.13
CA ILE A 267 -5.71 6.40 -17.23
C ILE A 267 -6.64 7.54 -17.69
N ASN A 268 -6.80 7.75 -18.99
CA ASN A 268 -7.72 8.76 -19.54
C ASN A 268 -9.20 8.41 -19.32
N THR A 269 -9.53 7.12 -19.23
CA THR A 269 -10.91 6.64 -19.10
C THR A 269 -11.35 6.53 -17.64
N CYS A 270 -10.47 6.05 -16.75
CA CYS A 270 -10.83 5.77 -15.36
C CYS A 270 -10.14 6.65 -14.32
N GLY A 271 -9.21 7.52 -14.72
CA GLY A 271 -8.38 8.31 -13.81
C GLY A 271 -7.35 7.45 -13.06
N SER A 272 -6.65 8.03 -12.09
CA SER A 272 -5.59 7.35 -11.35
C SER A 272 -6.09 6.30 -10.33
N PHE A 273 -7.39 6.26 -10.01
CA PHE A 273 -7.92 5.36 -8.99
C PHE A 273 -9.36 4.84 -9.29
N GLY A 274 -9.64 4.61 -10.57
CA GLY A 274 -10.98 4.24 -11.03
C GLY A 274 -11.56 2.97 -10.40
N CYS A 275 -10.73 2.00 -10.02
CA CYS A 275 -11.14 0.78 -9.32
C CYS A 275 -11.69 1.05 -7.92
N GLY A 276 -11.07 1.97 -7.17
CA GLY A 276 -11.53 2.35 -5.84
C GLY A 276 -12.83 3.14 -5.90
N SER A 277 -12.99 4.03 -6.88
CA SER A 277 -14.21 4.84 -7.05
C SER A 277 -15.47 4.05 -7.42
N ARG A 278 -15.31 2.94 -8.16
CA ARG A 278 -16.39 2.08 -8.63
C ARG A 278 -16.57 0.86 -7.72
N CYS A 279 -15.87 0.87 -6.59
CA CYS A 279 -16.01 -0.17 -5.60
C CYS A 279 -17.35 0.02 -4.87
N VAL A 280 -18.01 -1.10 -4.54
CA VAL A 280 -19.20 -1.10 -3.67
C VAL A 280 -18.94 -0.48 -2.28
N PHE A 281 -17.66 -0.36 -1.90
CA PHE A 281 -17.21 0.30 -0.67
C PHE A 281 -16.79 1.77 -0.88
N ALA A 282 -16.95 2.36 -2.07
CA ALA A 282 -16.49 3.72 -2.37
C ALA A 282 -17.32 4.81 -1.72
N ASN A 283 -18.62 4.56 -1.52
CA ASN A 283 -19.55 5.57 -1.03
C ASN A 283 -19.42 5.89 0.47
N GLY A 284 -18.40 5.33 1.15
CA GLY A 284 -18.16 5.57 2.57
C GLY A 284 -19.44 5.43 3.40
N THR A 285 -19.60 6.23 4.44
CA THR A 285 -20.78 6.18 5.32
C THR A 285 -22.08 6.68 4.69
N GLU A 286 -22.06 7.19 3.46
CA GLU A 286 -23.22 7.86 2.84
C GLU A 286 -24.15 6.91 2.08
N SER A 287 -23.71 5.68 1.75
CA SER A 287 -24.61 4.68 1.17
C SER A 287 -25.18 3.72 2.22
N ILE A 288 -26.50 3.47 2.13
CA ILE A 288 -27.17 2.36 2.83
C ILE A 288 -26.44 1.04 2.54
N VAL A 289 -25.94 0.88 1.30
CA VAL A 289 -25.15 -0.27 0.88
C VAL A 289 -23.94 -0.46 1.77
N HIS A 290 -23.16 0.57 2.11
CA HIS A 290 -22.00 0.40 2.99
C HIS A 290 -22.39 -0.05 4.40
N SER A 291 -23.48 0.49 4.98
CA SER A 291 -23.94 0.07 6.31
C SER A 291 -24.46 -1.38 6.33
N LEU A 292 -25.22 -1.78 5.30
CA LEU A 292 -25.72 -3.14 5.14
C LEU A 292 -24.59 -4.11 4.83
N VAL A 293 -23.75 -3.80 3.83
CA VAL A 293 -22.58 -4.59 3.42
C VAL A 293 -21.65 -4.78 4.60
N LYS A 294 -21.30 -3.75 5.40
CA LYS A 294 -20.48 -3.93 6.62
C LYS A 294 -21.09 -4.93 7.60
N THR A 295 -22.41 -4.89 7.78
CA THR A 295 -23.11 -5.74 8.75
C THR A 295 -23.30 -7.17 8.23
N THR A 296 -23.44 -7.35 6.92
CA THR A 296 -23.82 -8.64 6.31
C THR A 296 -22.66 -9.36 5.61
N VAL A 297 -21.69 -8.66 5.04
CA VAL A 297 -20.58 -9.28 4.29
C VAL A 297 -19.68 -10.13 5.18
N ALA A 298 -19.54 -9.72 6.45
CA ALA A 298 -18.79 -10.51 7.42
C ALA A 298 -19.40 -11.91 7.63
N VAL A 299 -20.73 -12.05 7.57
CA VAL A 299 -21.45 -13.24 8.06
C VAL A 299 -22.36 -13.92 7.02
N THR A 300 -22.64 -13.30 5.87
CA THR A 300 -23.64 -13.81 4.90
C THR A 300 -23.21 -13.57 3.44
N PRO A 301 -22.22 -14.34 2.93
CA PRO A 301 -21.68 -14.16 1.57
C PRO A 301 -22.69 -14.38 0.43
N ILE A 302 -23.81 -15.08 0.68
CA ILE A 302 -24.84 -15.36 -0.33
C ILE A 302 -25.45 -14.09 -0.97
N PHE A 303 -25.37 -12.93 -0.29
CA PHE A 303 -25.88 -11.65 -0.80
C PHE A 303 -24.84 -10.83 -1.58
N ASN A 304 -23.59 -11.30 -1.73
CA ASN A 304 -22.53 -10.54 -2.40
C ASN A 304 -22.92 -10.13 -3.84
N SER A 305 -23.53 -11.03 -4.61
CA SER A 305 -24.00 -10.74 -5.96
C SER A 305 -25.13 -9.72 -5.99
N PHE A 306 -26.02 -9.74 -4.99
CA PHE A 306 -27.09 -8.74 -4.86
C PHE A 306 -26.53 -7.35 -4.58
N PHE A 307 -25.58 -7.23 -3.63
CA PHE A 307 -24.94 -5.94 -3.32
C PHE A 307 -24.14 -5.38 -4.50
N LYS A 308 -23.47 -6.25 -5.28
CA LYS A 308 -22.83 -5.84 -6.53
C LYS A 308 -23.83 -5.21 -7.50
N GLN A 309 -24.99 -5.84 -7.70
CA GLN A 309 -26.02 -5.36 -8.64
C GLN A 309 -26.69 -4.06 -8.17
N MET A 310 -26.90 -3.89 -6.86
CA MET A 310 -27.46 -2.66 -6.29
C MET A 310 -26.58 -1.43 -6.54
N ASP A 311 -25.26 -1.61 -6.62
CA ASP A 311 -24.30 -0.52 -6.74
C ASP A 311 -24.22 0.07 -8.16
N GLY A 312 -24.92 -0.50 -9.15
CA GLY A 312 -24.91 -0.04 -10.55
C GLY A 312 -23.65 -0.47 -11.30
#